data_AF-A0A366W2A6-F1
#
_entry.id   AF-A0A366W2A6-F1
#
_cell.length_a   1.000
_cell.length_b   1.000
_cell.length_c   1.000
_cell.angle_alpha   90.00
_cell.angle_beta   90.00
_cell.angle_gamma   90.00
#
_symmetry.space_group_name_H-M   'P 1'
#
loop_
_entity.id
_entity.type
_entity.pdbx_description
1 polymer ?
#
loop_
_entity_poly.entity_id
_entity_poly.type
_entity_poly.pdbx_seq_one_letter_code
_entity_poly.pdbx_strand_id
1 'polypeptide(L)'
;MRFIFFILITTWNVFVLAETVPLVEPIEDDVTLLPETNAIDERLEDEAISELVNFSIIPHKPNYLLPLSFNDKIQDYDIYQNDGNTYRRLEVKFQISFKMPLFHNIGDLPISGYVAYTQRSLWQAYNTASSSPFRETNYEPEAFLIWDADKNLGSGWRFKAASIGFVHQSNGKSEPNSRSWNRIDSSFIFDRQNLVISINPWYRLEEASDDDDNPDLLDYYGHGKAIIAYKHNEHVFSFTSQNNIESGFSKGSVEAAWSFPLYGKVKGYLQVTSGYGNSLIEYNEYTNTVGLGISISDLL
;
A
#
# COMPACT_ATOMS: atom_id res chain seq x y z
N MET A 1 -48.82 40.30 -23.25
CA MET A 1 -48.15 39.67 -24.40
C MET A 1 -48.22 38.16 -24.16
N ARG A 2 -48.92 37.44 -25.05
CA ARG A 2 -49.17 35.99 -24.98
C ARG A 2 -47.85 35.23 -25.17
N PHE A 3 -47.70 34.03 -24.60
CA PHE A 3 -47.59 32.76 -25.34
C PHE A 3 -47.37 31.60 -24.36
N ILE A 4 -48.35 30.70 -24.35
CA ILE A 4 -48.31 29.38 -23.73
C ILE A 4 -47.54 28.47 -24.69
N PHE A 5 -46.49 27.79 -24.22
CA PHE A 5 -45.84 26.71 -24.97
C PHE A 5 -46.24 25.36 -24.37
N PHE A 6 -46.91 24.57 -25.20
CA PHE A 6 -47.17 23.15 -24.99
C PHE A 6 -45.86 22.36 -25.21
N ILE A 7 -45.56 21.42 -24.31
CA ILE A 7 -44.53 20.40 -24.52
C ILE A 7 -45.24 19.13 -24.98
N LEU A 8 -44.99 18.73 -26.22
CA LEU A 8 -45.36 17.42 -26.77
C LEU A 8 -44.39 16.36 -26.24
N ILE A 9 -44.93 15.33 -25.58
CA ILE A 9 -44.21 14.10 -25.26
C ILE A 9 -44.46 13.12 -26.41
N THR A 10 -43.44 12.83 -27.20
CA THR A 10 -43.48 11.75 -28.19
C THR A 10 -42.88 10.48 -27.57
N THR A 11 -43.73 9.49 -27.30
CA THR A 11 -43.32 8.13 -26.93
C THR A 11 -42.92 7.36 -28.18
N TRP A 12 -41.66 6.91 -28.26
CA TRP A 12 -41.24 5.91 -29.24
C TRP A 12 -41.37 4.52 -28.61
N ASN A 13 -42.28 3.71 -29.14
CA ASN A 13 -42.34 2.27 -28.86
C ASN A 13 -41.25 1.58 -29.68
N VAL A 14 -40.25 1.01 -29.01
CA VAL A 14 -39.34 0.03 -29.63
C VAL A 14 -39.85 -1.35 -29.23
N PHE A 15 -40.42 -2.06 -30.20
CA PHE A 15 -40.64 -3.50 -30.11
C PHE A 15 -39.27 -4.19 -30.19
N VAL A 16 -38.83 -4.83 -29.11
CA VAL A 16 -37.76 -5.83 -29.16
C VAL A 16 -38.44 -7.19 -29.31
N LEU A 17 -38.20 -7.84 -30.45
CA LEU A 17 -38.51 -9.25 -30.65
C LEU A 17 -37.57 -10.05 -29.73
N ALA A 18 -38.13 -10.69 -28.71
CA ALA A 18 -37.40 -11.63 -27.88
C ALA A 18 -37.17 -12.92 -28.69
N GLU A 19 -35.97 -13.11 -29.22
CA GLU A 19 -35.50 -14.44 -29.58
C GLU A 19 -35.25 -15.22 -28.29
N THR A 20 -35.95 -16.34 -28.12
CA THR A 20 -35.75 -17.26 -27.00
C THR A 20 -34.40 -17.94 -27.15
N VAL A 21 -33.41 -17.47 -26.39
CA VAL A 21 -32.14 -18.20 -26.18
C VAL A 21 -32.49 -19.54 -25.51
N PRO A 22 -32.03 -20.69 -26.04
CA PRO A 22 -32.30 -21.97 -25.40
C PRO A 22 -31.64 -22.00 -24.01
N LEU A 23 -32.41 -22.45 -23.01
CA LEU A 23 -31.90 -22.72 -21.67
C LEU A 23 -30.83 -23.82 -21.78
N VAL A 24 -29.58 -23.46 -21.54
CA VAL A 24 -28.51 -24.43 -21.30
C VAL A 24 -28.82 -25.08 -19.95
N GLU A 25 -29.05 -26.40 -19.95
CA GLU A 25 -29.18 -27.16 -18.70
C GLU A 25 -27.91 -26.99 -17.86
N PRO A 26 -28.02 -26.80 -16.54
CA PRO A 26 -26.83 -26.68 -15.70
C PRO A 26 -26.08 -28.02 -15.73
N ILE A 27 -24.82 -27.95 -16.14
CA ILE A 27 -23.88 -29.06 -15.96
C ILE A 27 -23.75 -29.23 -14.46
N GLU A 28 -24.20 -30.38 -13.92
CA GLU A 28 -23.84 -30.83 -12.59
C GLU A 28 -22.34 -31.16 -12.60
N ASP A 29 -21.50 -30.13 -12.53
CA ASP A 29 -20.12 -30.31 -12.15
C ASP A 29 -20.11 -30.63 -10.65
N ASP A 30 -19.58 -31.81 -10.36
CA ASP A 30 -19.13 -32.27 -9.06
C ASP A 30 -18.51 -31.09 -8.30
N VAL A 31 -19.26 -30.54 -7.32
CA VAL A 31 -18.77 -29.54 -6.39
C VAL A 31 -17.77 -30.23 -5.48
N THR A 32 -16.60 -30.52 -6.04
CA THR A 32 -15.36 -30.53 -5.29
C THR A 32 -15.37 -29.23 -4.51
N LEU A 33 -15.50 -29.34 -3.19
CA LEU A 33 -15.34 -28.22 -2.27
C LEU A 33 -14.09 -27.48 -2.74
N LEU A 34 -14.27 -26.28 -3.31
CA LEU A 34 -13.16 -25.40 -3.64
C LEU A 34 -12.30 -25.37 -2.36
N PRO A 35 -10.97 -25.62 -2.45
CA PRO A 35 -10.13 -25.51 -1.28
C PRO A 35 -10.44 -24.17 -0.62
N GLU A 36 -10.60 -24.12 0.71
CA GLU A 36 -10.78 -22.85 1.43
C GLU A 36 -9.78 -21.85 0.85
N THR A 37 -10.27 -20.84 0.13
CA THR A 37 -9.42 -19.87 -0.54
C THR A 37 -8.68 -19.12 0.55
N ASN A 38 -7.34 -19.16 0.51
CA ASN A 38 -6.57 -18.42 1.51
C ASN A 38 -6.81 -16.92 1.28
N ALA A 39 -6.66 -16.11 2.32
CA ALA A 39 -6.90 -14.67 2.21
C ALA A 39 -6.06 -13.98 1.12
N ILE A 40 -4.83 -14.47 0.89
CA ILE A 40 -3.97 -13.98 -0.19
C ILE A 40 -4.48 -14.39 -1.57
N ASP A 41 -5.14 -15.55 -1.71
CA ASP A 41 -5.65 -16.05 -2.99
C ASP A 41 -6.79 -15.14 -3.46
N GLU A 42 -7.72 -14.79 -2.57
CA GLU A 42 -8.78 -13.80 -2.85
C GLU A 42 -8.22 -12.45 -3.30
N ARG A 43 -7.16 -11.97 -2.62
CA ARG A 43 -6.49 -10.72 -2.97
C ARG A 43 -5.87 -10.77 -4.37
N LEU A 44 -5.25 -11.90 -4.75
CA LEU A 44 -4.63 -12.10 -6.07
C LEU A 44 -5.68 -12.25 -7.18
N GLU A 45 -6.80 -12.89 -6.90
CA GLU A 45 -7.94 -12.98 -7.82
C GLU A 45 -8.51 -11.58 -8.13
N ASP A 46 -8.68 -10.74 -7.11
CA ASP A 46 -9.11 -9.35 -7.29
C ASP A 46 -8.13 -8.52 -8.12
N GLU A 47 -6.81 -8.77 -7.99
CA GLU A 47 -5.80 -8.15 -8.87
C GLU A 47 -5.97 -8.61 -10.30
N ALA A 48 -6.05 -9.92 -10.53
CA ALA A 48 -6.21 -10.50 -11.86
C ALA A 48 -7.45 -9.95 -12.57
N ILE A 49 -8.58 -9.83 -11.86
CA ILE A 49 -9.81 -9.21 -12.39
C ILE A 49 -9.57 -7.73 -12.72
N SER A 50 -8.84 -7.01 -11.87
CA SER A 50 -8.53 -5.60 -12.08
C SER A 50 -7.66 -5.38 -13.32
N GLU A 51 -6.74 -6.29 -13.65
CA GLU A 51 -5.89 -6.19 -14.85
C GLU A 51 -6.68 -6.31 -16.16
N LEU A 52 -7.82 -7.02 -16.15
CA LEU A 52 -8.68 -7.21 -17.33
C LEU A 52 -9.49 -5.96 -17.70
N VAL A 53 -9.55 -4.96 -16.83
CA VAL A 53 -10.37 -3.76 -17.01
C VAL A 53 -9.51 -2.60 -17.51
N ASN A 54 -9.86 -2.05 -18.68
CA ASN A 54 -9.17 -0.87 -19.23
C ASN A 54 -9.20 0.31 -18.25
N PHE A 55 -8.06 1.00 -18.12
CA PHE A 55 -7.83 2.14 -17.21
C PHE A 55 -7.98 1.81 -15.71
N SER A 56 -8.07 0.53 -15.35
CA SER A 56 -8.01 0.09 -13.96
C SER A 56 -6.59 0.25 -13.41
N ILE A 57 -6.51 0.51 -12.11
CA ILE A 57 -5.26 0.63 -11.36
C ILE A 57 -5.20 -0.54 -10.39
N ILE A 58 -4.14 -1.35 -10.47
CA ILE A 58 -3.97 -2.51 -9.59
C ILE A 58 -3.28 -2.02 -8.30
N PRO A 59 -3.90 -2.20 -7.11
CA PRO A 59 -3.27 -1.80 -5.86
C PRO A 59 -1.97 -2.58 -5.61
N HIS A 60 -0.93 -1.89 -5.14
CA HIS A 60 0.36 -2.53 -4.81
C HIS A 60 0.55 -2.65 -3.29
N LYS A 61 0.54 -1.53 -2.57
CA LYS A 61 0.47 -1.42 -1.10
C LYS A 61 -0.90 -0.87 -0.69
N PRO A 62 -1.24 -0.80 0.61
CA PRO A 62 -2.51 -0.21 1.05
C PRO A 62 -2.71 1.22 0.51
N ASN A 63 -3.92 1.52 0.06
CA ASN A 63 -4.33 2.85 -0.37
C ASN A 63 -5.27 3.43 0.67
N TYR A 64 -4.86 4.51 1.34
CA TYR A 64 -5.60 5.06 2.47
C TYR A 64 -5.53 6.60 2.52
N LEU A 65 -6.54 7.17 3.18
CA LEU A 65 -6.60 8.57 3.58
C LEU A 65 -6.99 8.62 5.06
N LEU A 66 -6.12 9.18 5.88
CA LEU A 66 -6.29 9.37 7.33
C LEU A 66 -6.40 10.87 7.60
N PRO A 67 -7.63 11.43 7.64
CA PRO A 67 -7.82 12.83 8.00
C PRO A 67 -7.37 13.12 9.44
N LEU A 68 -7.43 12.11 10.32
CA LEU A 68 -7.08 12.25 11.73
C LEU A 68 -5.78 11.49 12.01
N SER A 69 -4.64 12.05 11.60
CA SER A 69 -3.31 11.53 11.94
C SER A 69 -2.68 12.39 13.03
N PHE A 70 -2.53 11.84 14.23
CA PHE A 70 -1.88 12.49 15.36
C PHE A 70 -0.43 12.03 15.49
N ASN A 71 0.49 12.98 15.64
CA ASN A 71 1.89 12.77 15.96
C ASN A 71 2.19 13.34 17.36
N ASP A 72 2.75 12.51 18.24
CA ASP A 72 2.95 12.87 19.65
C ASP A 72 4.00 13.96 19.90
N LYS A 73 5.01 14.08 19.02
CA LYS A 73 6.19 14.92 19.27
C LYS A 73 6.78 15.63 18.06
N ILE A 74 5.97 15.87 17.01
CA ILE A 74 6.37 16.63 15.82
C ILE A 74 7.00 18.01 16.13
N GLN A 75 6.65 18.61 17.26
CA GLN A 75 7.15 19.92 17.69
C GLN A 75 8.56 19.86 18.29
N ASP A 76 9.03 18.66 18.63
CA ASP A 76 10.31 18.42 19.28
C ASP A 76 11.41 18.03 18.27
N TYR A 77 11.07 17.82 17.00
CA TYR A 77 12.03 17.40 15.97
C TYR A 77 12.99 18.51 15.60
N ASP A 78 14.28 18.20 15.62
CA ASP A 78 15.35 19.18 15.37
C ASP A 78 15.26 19.75 13.95
N ILE A 79 14.85 18.91 12.98
CA ILE A 79 14.71 19.30 11.57
C ILE A 79 13.65 20.40 11.33
N TYR A 80 12.73 20.59 12.27
CA TYR A 80 11.64 21.58 12.16
C TYR A 80 11.81 22.80 13.07
N GLN A 81 12.77 22.83 13.99
CA GLN A 81 12.89 23.93 14.96
C GLN A 81 13.23 25.29 14.32
N ASN A 82 13.87 25.30 13.13
CA ASN A 82 14.38 26.53 12.51
C ASN A 82 13.72 26.90 11.17
N ASP A 83 12.65 26.20 10.77
CA ASP A 83 12.04 26.41 9.44
C ASP A 83 10.97 27.51 9.39
N GLY A 84 10.73 28.18 10.52
CA GLY A 84 9.76 29.26 10.65
C GLY A 84 8.30 28.80 10.74
N ASN A 85 8.02 27.50 10.70
CA ASN A 85 6.68 26.94 10.86
C ASN A 85 6.47 26.33 12.25
N THR A 86 5.32 26.60 12.84
CA THR A 86 4.87 25.86 14.03
C THR A 86 3.99 24.71 13.58
N TYR A 87 4.56 23.49 13.52
CA TYR A 87 3.82 22.30 13.12
C TYR A 87 2.74 21.90 14.13
N ARG A 88 1.63 21.40 13.61
CA ARG A 88 0.51 20.85 14.37
C ARG A 88 0.68 19.35 14.50
N ARG A 89 0.34 18.84 15.69
CA ARG A 89 0.29 17.41 15.99
C ARG A 89 -0.75 16.65 15.18
N LEU A 90 -1.84 17.32 14.80
CA LEU A 90 -2.87 16.75 13.93
C LEU A 90 -2.59 17.13 12.48
N GLU A 91 -2.53 16.14 11.60
CA GLU A 91 -2.32 16.28 10.17
C GLU A 91 -3.15 15.26 9.38
N VAL A 92 -3.20 15.44 8.06
CA VAL A 92 -3.77 14.45 7.14
C VAL A 92 -2.62 13.60 6.62
N LYS A 93 -2.73 12.28 6.74
CA LYS A 93 -1.78 11.31 6.18
C LYS A 93 -2.48 10.52 5.09
N PHE A 94 -1.85 10.34 3.94
CA PHE A 94 -2.39 9.45 2.91
C PHE A 94 -1.29 8.70 2.15
N GLN A 95 -1.69 7.57 1.58
CA GLN A 95 -0.85 6.77 0.71
C GLN A 95 -1.62 6.38 -0.55
N ILE A 96 -0.98 6.56 -1.70
CA ILE A 96 -1.43 6.06 -2.99
C ILE A 96 -0.39 5.06 -3.45
N SER A 97 -0.81 3.86 -3.84
CA SER A 97 0.10 2.80 -4.25
C SER A 97 -0.53 1.89 -5.30
N PHE A 98 0.15 1.76 -6.43
CA PHE A 98 -0.30 0.94 -7.53
C PHE A 98 0.84 0.27 -8.28
N LYS A 99 0.51 -0.81 -8.98
CA LYS A 99 1.41 -1.52 -9.89
C LYS A 99 0.78 -1.69 -11.26
N MET A 100 1.63 -1.88 -12.25
CA MET A 100 1.26 -2.18 -13.62
C MET A 100 2.08 -3.38 -14.10
N PRO A 101 1.45 -4.41 -14.67
CA PRO A 101 2.18 -5.52 -15.26
C PRO A 101 2.91 -5.02 -16.52
N LEU A 102 4.17 -5.44 -16.67
CA LEU A 102 4.93 -5.27 -17.90
C LEU A 102 4.82 -6.51 -18.79
N PHE A 103 4.87 -7.68 -18.17
CA PHE A 103 4.72 -8.98 -18.82
C PHE A 103 4.32 -10.02 -17.78
N HIS A 104 3.62 -11.04 -18.24
CA HIS A 104 3.36 -12.24 -17.45
C HIS A 104 4.10 -13.41 -18.06
N ASN A 105 4.51 -14.34 -17.20
CA ASN A 105 5.15 -15.60 -17.57
C ASN A 105 6.28 -15.42 -18.59
N ILE A 106 7.48 -15.03 -18.13
CA ILE A 106 8.63 -14.89 -19.01
C ILE A 106 8.99 -16.25 -19.63
N GLY A 107 8.64 -16.42 -20.92
CA GLY A 107 8.66 -17.74 -21.57
C GLY A 107 7.57 -18.64 -20.97
N ASP A 108 7.97 -19.80 -20.46
CA ASP A 108 7.06 -20.74 -19.78
C ASP A 108 7.26 -20.76 -18.25
N LEU A 109 8.07 -19.83 -17.72
CA LEU A 109 8.32 -19.72 -16.28
C LEU A 109 7.22 -18.88 -15.62
N PRO A 110 6.72 -19.23 -14.42
CA PRO A 110 5.71 -18.47 -13.68
C PRO A 110 6.32 -17.21 -13.04
N ILE A 111 6.98 -16.39 -13.84
CA ILE A 111 7.66 -15.16 -13.44
C ILE A 111 7.06 -14.00 -14.23
N SER A 112 6.54 -13.01 -13.53
CA SER A 112 5.92 -11.82 -14.10
C SER A 112 6.72 -10.57 -13.70
N GLY A 113 6.74 -9.57 -14.57
CA GLY A 113 7.43 -8.30 -14.34
C GLY A 113 6.45 -7.17 -14.10
N TYR A 114 6.76 -6.31 -13.14
CA TYR A 114 5.92 -5.17 -12.77
C TYR A 114 6.74 -3.91 -12.59
N VAL A 115 6.10 -2.78 -12.83
CA VAL A 115 6.48 -1.49 -12.26
C VAL A 115 5.44 -1.07 -11.25
N ALA A 116 5.86 -0.44 -10.17
CA ALA A 116 4.96 0.10 -9.17
C ALA A 116 5.37 1.52 -8.77
N TYR A 117 4.41 2.21 -8.19
CA TYR A 117 4.61 3.54 -7.64
C TYR A 117 3.85 3.63 -6.33
N THR A 118 4.55 4.01 -5.27
CA THR A 118 3.96 4.36 -3.99
C THR A 118 4.31 5.80 -3.64
N GLN A 119 3.32 6.55 -3.18
CA GLN A 119 3.50 7.88 -2.63
C GLN A 119 2.86 7.97 -1.26
N ARG A 120 3.59 8.44 -0.27
CA ARG A 120 3.08 8.73 1.08
C ARG A 120 3.23 10.21 1.35
N SER A 121 2.18 10.87 1.84
CA SER A 121 2.19 12.32 2.10
C SER A 121 1.65 12.67 3.47
N LEU A 122 2.27 13.66 4.10
CA LEU A 122 1.95 14.24 5.40
C LEU A 122 1.60 15.70 5.19
N TRP A 123 0.31 16.02 5.35
CA TRP A 123 -0.26 17.32 5.02
C TRP A 123 -0.76 18.02 6.27
N GLN A 124 -0.20 19.19 6.56
CA GLN A 124 -0.60 20.06 7.65
C GLN A 124 -1.91 20.80 7.34
N ALA A 125 -2.95 20.07 6.91
CA ALA A 125 -4.24 20.61 6.48
C ALA A 125 -4.86 21.58 7.49
N TYR A 126 -4.66 21.29 8.78
CA TYR A 126 -5.20 22.06 9.90
C TYR A 126 -4.30 23.23 10.33
N ASN A 127 -3.13 23.40 9.71
CA ASN A 127 -2.20 24.49 10.02
C ASN A 127 -2.45 25.72 9.15
N THR A 128 -3.64 26.32 9.28
CA THR A 128 -4.05 27.47 8.48
C THR A 128 -3.16 28.71 8.68
N ALA A 129 -2.52 28.83 9.84
CA ALA A 129 -1.56 29.90 10.14
C ALA A 129 -0.31 29.86 9.24
N SER A 130 0.07 28.67 8.75
CA SER A 130 1.18 28.45 7.81
C SER A 130 0.70 28.14 6.38
N SER A 131 -0.56 28.48 6.03
CA SER A 131 -1.16 28.15 4.72
C SER A 131 -1.29 26.66 4.42
N SER A 132 -1.44 25.83 5.46
CA SER A 132 -1.71 24.38 5.37
C SER A 132 -0.74 23.61 4.45
N PRO A 133 0.58 23.66 4.69
CA PRO A 133 1.57 23.12 3.76
C PRO A 133 1.60 21.59 3.78
N PHE A 134 2.01 20.98 2.67
CA PHE A 134 2.55 19.63 2.71
C PHE A 134 3.89 19.69 3.42
N ARG A 135 4.01 18.95 4.51
CA ARG A 135 5.25 18.91 5.29
C ARG A 135 6.24 17.94 4.68
N GLU A 136 5.75 16.80 4.17
CA GLU A 136 6.59 15.77 3.58
C GLU A 136 5.80 14.93 2.59
N THR A 137 6.46 14.55 1.50
CA THR A 137 5.98 13.54 0.55
C THR A 137 7.13 12.62 0.22
N ASN A 138 6.93 11.31 0.31
CA ASN A 138 7.90 10.32 -0.14
C ASN A 138 7.38 9.65 -1.40
N TYR A 139 8.23 9.59 -2.42
CA TYR A 139 8.02 9.01 -3.73
C TYR A 139 8.82 7.71 -3.81
N GLU A 140 8.17 6.60 -4.16
CA GLU A 140 8.78 5.27 -4.15
C GLU A 140 8.39 4.49 -5.43
N PRO A 141 9.03 4.77 -6.56
CA PRO A 141 8.92 3.94 -7.75
C PRO A 141 9.73 2.63 -7.60
N GLU A 142 9.17 1.55 -8.12
CA GLU A 142 9.71 0.18 -8.03
C GLU A 142 9.65 -0.50 -9.39
N ALA A 143 10.64 -1.34 -9.70
CA ALA A 143 10.61 -2.26 -10.83
C ALA A 143 11.08 -3.63 -10.36
N PHE A 144 10.25 -4.65 -10.50
CA PHE A 144 10.50 -5.95 -9.88
C PHE A 144 9.99 -7.12 -10.70
N LEU A 145 10.58 -8.28 -10.45
CA LEU A 145 10.11 -9.58 -10.89
C LEU A 145 9.46 -10.28 -9.71
N ILE A 146 8.34 -10.96 -9.96
CA ILE A 146 7.70 -11.85 -9.00
C ILE A 146 7.60 -13.25 -9.59
N TRP A 147 8.09 -14.22 -8.84
CA TRP A 147 7.94 -15.64 -9.08
C TRP A 147 6.74 -16.16 -8.29
N ASP A 148 5.72 -16.63 -9.01
CA ASP A 148 4.61 -17.37 -8.42
C ASP A 148 5.06 -18.83 -8.18
N ALA A 149 5.30 -19.14 -6.91
CA ALA A 149 5.87 -20.41 -6.50
C ALA A 149 4.79 -21.42 -6.11
N ASP A 150 3.77 -20.94 -5.39
CA ASP A 150 2.62 -21.67 -4.85
C ASP A 150 2.91 -23.06 -4.25
N LYS A 151 4.06 -23.21 -3.56
CA LYS A 151 4.55 -24.50 -3.05
C LYS A 151 3.97 -24.84 -1.70
N ASN A 152 3.36 -26.02 -1.56
CA ASN A 152 2.93 -26.54 -0.25
C ASN A 152 4.16 -26.93 0.60
N LEU A 153 4.25 -26.39 1.82
CA LEU A 153 5.32 -26.66 2.80
C LEU A 153 4.89 -27.66 3.89
N GLY A 154 3.64 -28.13 3.86
CA GLY A 154 3.06 -29.01 4.87
C GLY A 154 2.36 -28.26 6.00
N SER A 155 1.52 -28.97 6.77
CA SER A 155 0.73 -28.41 7.89
C SER A 155 -0.15 -27.20 7.54
N GLY A 156 -0.53 -27.08 6.26
CA GLY A 156 -1.33 -25.97 5.74
C GLY A 156 -0.54 -24.71 5.37
N TRP A 157 0.79 -24.71 5.52
CA TRP A 157 1.63 -23.60 5.05
C TRP A 157 1.93 -23.72 3.57
N ARG A 158 1.94 -22.59 2.87
CA ARG A 158 2.47 -22.50 1.50
C ARG A 158 3.50 -21.38 1.39
N PHE A 159 4.44 -21.57 0.48
CA PHE A 159 5.31 -20.51 -0.02
C PHE A 159 4.70 -20.00 -1.32
N LYS A 160 4.06 -18.83 -1.24
CA LYS A 160 3.21 -18.29 -2.30
C LYS A 160 4.02 -17.64 -3.40
N ALA A 161 4.85 -16.68 -3.03
CA ALA A 161 5.60 -15.92 -4.00
C ALA A 161 6.95 -15.46 -3.44
N ALA A 162 7.88 -15.27 -4.36
CA ALA A 162 9.10 -14.50 -4.11
C ALA A 162 9.21 -13.36 -5.11
N SER A 163 9.66 -12.19 -4.68
CA SER A 163 9.99 -11.09 -5.57
C SER A 163 11.42 -10.61 -5.35
N ILE A 164 11.99 -10.01 -6.39
CA ILE A 164 13.22 -9.22 -6.33
C ILE A 164 13.09 -8.02 -7.26
N GLY A 165 13.55 -6.86 -6.82
CA GLY A 165 13.44 -5.65 -7.61
C GLY A 165 14.29 -4.50 -7.13
N PHE A 166 14.37 -3.50 -7.99
CA PHE A 166 14.98 -2.22 -7.68
C PHE A 166 13.93 -1.27 -7.15
N VAL A 167 14.26 -0.55 -6.08
CA VAL A 167 13.44 0.51 -5.51
C VAL A 167 14.27 1.76 -5.35
N HIS A 168 13.74 2.87 -5.84
CA HIS A 168 14.19 4.21 -5.49
C HIS A 168 13.19 4.80 -4.51
N GLN A 169 13.66 5.47 -3.46
CA GLN A 169 12.79 6.22 -2.57
C GLN A 169 13.41 7.59 -2.28
N SER A 170 12.66 8.65 -2.50
CA SER A 170 13.10 10.02 -2.21
C SER A 170 11.96 10.91 -1.75
N ASN A 171 12.29 12.05 -1.15
CA ASN A 171 11.29 13.04 -0.75
C ASN A 171 11.10 14.20 -1.75
N GLY A 172 11.90 14.24 -2.81
CA GLY A 172 11.83 15.26 -3.87
C GLY A 172 12.13 16.68 -3.39
N LYS A 173 12.81 16.84 -2.25
CA LYS A 173 13.24 18.15 -1.73
C LYS A 173 14.65 18.49 -2.22
N SER A 174 15.03 19.75 -2.06
CA SER A 174 16.40 20.21 -2.27
C SER A 174 17.15 20.28 -0.94
N GLU A 175 18.48 20.34 -1.02
CA GLU A 175 19.36 20.58 0.13
C GLU A 175 18.93 21.80 0.96
N PRO A 176 19.01 21.73 2.31
CA PRO A 176 19.54 20.62 3.13
C PRO A 176 18.50 19.53 3.51
N ASN A 177 17.29 19.62 2.94
CA ASN A 177 16.16 18.77 3.30
C ASN A 177 15.97 17.60 2.32
N SER A 178 16.86 17.42 1.35
CA SER A 178 16.83 16.27 0.45
C SER A 178 17.00 15.00 1.27
N ARG A 179 16.21 13.97 0.97
CA ARG A 179 16.44 12.62 1.48
C ARG A 179 16.16 11.65 0.35
N SER A 180 17.07 10.71 0.16
CA SER A 180 16.96 9.71 -0.88
C SER A 180 17.80 8.47 -0.57
N TRP A 181 17.42 7.35 -1.18
CA TRP A 181 18.21 6.13 -1.19
C TRP A 181 17.70 5.19 -2.27
N ASN A 182 18.59 4.29 -2.69
CA ASN A 182 18.31 3.25 -3.66
C ASN A 182 18.55 1.88 -3.02
N ARG A 183 17.74 0.89 -3.36
CA ARG A 183 17.85 -0.45 -2.79
C ARG A 183 17.41 -1.55 -3.74
N ILE A 184 17.97 -2.74 -3.52
CA ILE A 184 17.45 -3.98 -4.05
C ILE A 184 16.60 -4.63 -2.96
N ASP A 185 15.30 -4.71 -3.21
CA ASP A 185 14.34 -5.35 -2.32
C ASP A 185 14.08 -6.78 -2.78
N SER A 186 13.85 -7.67 -1.82
CA SER A 186 13.23 -8.97 -2.07
C SER A 186 12.05 -9.16 -1.14
N SER A 187 11.06 -9.95 -1.55
CA SER A 187 9.93 -10.34 -0.70
C SER A 187 9.73 -11.84 -0.76
N PHE A 188 9.48 -12.47 0.38
CA PHE A 188 9.14 -13.88 0.49
C PHE A 188 7.80 -14.00 1.21
N ILE A 189 6.77 -14.47 0.51
CA ILE A 189 5.39 -14.50 0.99
C ILE A 189 5.02 -15.94 1.33
N PHE A 190 4.57 -16.13 2.57
CA PHE A 190 4.06 -17.38 3.10
C PHE A 190 2.64 -17.17 3.59
N ASP A 191 1.79 -18.16 3.43
CA ASP A 191 0.42 -18.10 3.89
C ASP A 191 -0.02 -19.41 4.53
N ARG A 192 -1.09 -19.31 5.31
CA ARG A 192 -1.84 -20.42 5.89
C ARG A 192 -3.25 -19.95 6.19
N GLN A 193 -4.23 -20.37 5.39
CA GLN A 193 -5.61 -19.93 5.50
C GLN A 193 -5.69 -18.39 5.47
N ASN A 194 -6.11 -17.78 6.56
CA ASN A 194 -6.28 -16.34 6.65
C ASN A 194 -5.03 -15.59 7.15
N LEU A 195 -3.94 -16.29 7.43
CA LEU A 195 -2.69 -15.72 7.91
C LEU A 195 -1.70 -15.61 6.75
N VAL A 196 -1.09 -14.43 6.60
CA VAL A 196 0.01 -14.17 5.67
C VAL A 196 1.20 -13.63 6.44
N ILE A 197 2.38 -14.14 6.12
CA ILE A 197 3.66 -13.66 6.63
C ILE A 197 4.53 -13.30 5.44
N SER A 198 5.14 -12.12 5.48
CA SER A 198 6.08 -11.68 4.46
C SER A 198 7.38 -11.22 5.10
N ILE A 199 8.51 -11.73 4.59
CA ILE A 199 9.86 -11.31 4.99
C ILE A 199 10.49 -10.56 3.81
N ASN A 200 10.96 -9.35 4.06
CA ASN A 200 11.36 -8.40 3.02
C ASN A 200 12.76 -7.86 3.33
N PRO A 201 13.83 -8.60 3.04
CA PRO A 201 15.18 -8.08 3.16
C PRO A 201 15.47 -7.08 2.03
N TRP A 202 16.38 -6.15 2.30
CA TRP A 202 16.90 -5.24 1.29
C TRP A 202 18.39 -5.03 1.41
N TYR A 203 18.98 -4.69 0.27
CA TYR A 203 20.36 -4.23 0.17
C TYR A 203 20.36 -2.80 -0.34
N ARG A 204 20.82 -1.85 0.50
CA ARG A 204 21.01 -0.46 0.09
C ARG A 204 22.15 -0.40 -0.91
N LEU A 205 21.93 0.29 -2.02
CA LEU A 205 22.96 0.62 -2.98
C LEU A 205 23.69 1.87 -2.50
N GLU A 206 25.02 1.79 -2.45
CA GLU A 206 25.87 2.89 -1.98
C GLU A 206 25.81 4.07 -2.95
N GLU A 207 25.72 5.27 -2.39
CA GLU A 207 25.88 6.55 -3.07
C GLU A 207 27.27 7.11 -2.74
N ALA A 208 27.80 8.02 -3.57
CA ALA A 208 29.06 8.68 -3.24
C ALA A 208 28.89 9.46 -1.93
N SER A 209 29.87 9.43 -1.02
CA SER A 209 29.72 10.01 0.33
C SER A 209 29.39 11.50 0.34
N ASP A 210 29.84 12.23 -0.70
CA ASP A 210 29.61 13.67 -0.84
C ASP A 210 28.20 13.99 -1.38
N ASP A 211 27.49 12.96 -1.90
CA ASP A 211 26.15 13.05 -2.50
C ASP A 211 25.11 12.23 -1.69
N ASP A 212 25.48 11.62 -0.56
CA ASP A 212 24.58 10.82 0.28
C ASP A 212 23.80 11.71 1.26
N ASP A 213 22.53 11.94 0.96
CA ASP A 213 21.61 12.78 1.74
C ASP A 213 21.38 12.27 3.18
N ASN A 214 21.62 10.98 3.44
CA ASN A 214 21.33 10.32 4.70
C ASN A 214 22.22 9.07 4.89
N PRO A 215 23.52 9.26 5.20
CA PRO A 215 24.49 8.16 5.24
C PRO A 215 24.22 7.15 6.37
N ASP A 216 23.63 7.59 7.48
CA ASP A 216 23.26 6.77 8.63
C ASP A 216 21.84 6.17 8.54
N LEU A 217 21.17 6.20 7.38
CA LEU A 217 19.79 5.71 7.22
C LEU A 217 19.57 4.29 7.76
N LEU A 218 20.50 3.37 7.48
CA LEU A 218 20.39 1.97 7.88
C LEU A 218 20.50 1.76 9.38
N ASP A 219 21.04 2.72 10.13
CA ASP A 219 20.98 2.67 11.58
C ASP A 219 19.55 2.60 12.09
N TYR A 220 18.61 3.24 11.39
CA TYR A 220 17.20 3.35 11.78
C TYR A 220 16.31 2.40 11.00
N TYR A 221 16.57 2.23 9.70
CA TYR A 221 15.75 1.39 8.85
C TYR A 221 16.12 -0.10 8.97
N GLY A 222 17.37 -0.41 9.34
CA GLY A 222 17.88 -1.78 9.32
C GLY A 222 17.96 -2.34 7.91
N HIS A 223 17.95 -3.67 7.80
CA HIS A 223 18.20 -4.40 6.55
C HIS A 223 16.98 -5.17 6.03
N GLY A 224 15.80 -4.88 6.58
CA GLY A 224 14.56 -5.52 6.13
C GLY A 224 13.37 -5.21 7.02
N LYS A 225 12.21 -5.71 6.59
CA LYS A 225 10.98 -5.71 7.37
C LYS A 225 10.28 -7.07 7.34
N ALA A 226 9.54 -7.36 8.40
CA ALA A 226 8.63 -8.48 8.50
C ALA A 226 7.20 -7.97 8.60
N ILE A 227 6.27 -8.59 7.88
CA ILE A 227 4.85 -8.25 7.88
C ILE A 227 4.07 -9.51 8.24
N ILE A 228 3.11 -9.37 9.14
CA ILE A 228 2.10 -10.38 9.46
C ILE A 228 0.73 -9.75 9.17
N ALA A 229 -0.09 -10.40 8.36
CA ALA A 229 -1.45 -9.98 8.08
C ALA A 229 -2.42 -11.12 8.37
N TYR A 230 -3.56 -10.81 8.97
CA TYR A 230 -4.59 -11.79 9.32
C TYR A 230 -5.97 -11.27 8.92
N LYS A 231 -6.71 -12.08 8.15
CA LYS A 231 -8.07 -11.79 7.72
C LYS A 231 -9.08 -12.50 8.62
N HIS A 232 -10.11 -11.79 9.05
CA HIS A 232 -11.25 -12.37 9.75
C HIS A 232 -12.53 -11.76 9.22
N ASN A 233 -13.25 -12.52 8.38
CA ASN A 233 -14.32 -12.01 7.54
C ASN A 233 -13.80 -10.82 6.70
N GLU A 234 -14.47 -9.68 6.76
CA GLU A 234 -14.07 -8.46 6.06
C GLU A 234 -13.07 -7.58 6.85
N HIS A 235 -12.61 -8.02 8.02
CA HIS A 235 -11.56 -7.33 8.77
C HIS A 235 -10.17 -7.84 8.39
N VAL A 236 -9.23 -6.92 8.19
CA VAL A 236 -7.81 -7.25 8.00
C VAL A 236 -6.99 -6.55 9.06
N PHE A 237 -6.25 -7.34 9.83
CA PHE A 237 -5.29 -6.87 10.82
C PHE A 237 -3.89 -7.06 10.28
N SER A 238 -3.02 -6.08 10.45
CA SER A 238 -1.62 -6.20 10.03
C SER A 238 -0.66 -5.65 11.06
N PHE A 239 0.49 -6.30 11.16
CA PHE A 239 1.62 -5.87 11.97
C PHE A 239 2.88 -5.88 11.11
N THR A 240 3.54 -4.74 11.00
CA THR A 240 4.82 -4.57 10.32
C THR A 240 5.89 -4.24 11.35
N SER A 241 7.02 -4.91 11.23
CA SER A 241 8.21 -4.70 12.06
C SER A 241 9.39 -4.44 11.14
N GLN A 242 10.00 -3.27 11.28
CA GLN A 242 11.19 -2.86 10.54
C GLN A 242 12.24 -2.49 11.58
N ASN A 243 13.27 -3.31 11.74
CA ASN A 243 14.22 -3.13 12.85
C ASN A 243 15.66 -3.30 12.38
N ASN A 244 16.54 -2.51 12.99
CA ASN A 244 17.97 -2.73 12.93
C ASN A 244 18.34 -3.76 14.01
N ILE A 245 18.63 -4.99 13.59
CA ILE A 245 18.95 -6.10 14.50
C ILE A 245 20.30 -5.87 15.17
N GLU A 246 21.25 -5.26 14.45
CA GLU A 246 22.59 -4.90 14.91
C GLU A 246 22.55 -3.87 16.06
N SER A 247 21.49 -3.06 16.12
CA SER A 247 21.23 -2.14 17.23
C SER A 247 20.69 -2.83 18.51
N GLY A 248 20.47 -4.14 18.49
CA GLY A 248 19.78 -4.86 19.55
C GLY A 248 18.30 -4.49 19.66
N PHE A 249 17.64 -4.18 18.53
CA PHE A 249 16.26 -3.69 18.44
C PHE A 249 16.00 -2.33 19.12
N SER A 250 17.06 -1.55 19.38
CA SER A 250 16.92 -0.19 19.94
C SER A 250 16.54 0.85 18.89
N LYS A 251 16.87 0.61 17.62
CA LYS A 251 16.48 1.42 16.46
C LYS A 251 15.63 0.59 15.49
N GLY A 252 14.52 1.19 15.06
CA GLY A 252 13.51 0.56 14.23
C GLY A 252 12.12 1.15 14.44
N SER A 253 11.12 0.54 13.82
CA SER A 253 9.72 0.86 13.99
C SER A 253 8.82 -0.36 13.89
N VAL A 254 7.66 -0.21 14.52
CA VAL A 254 6.53 -1.12 14.39
C VAL A 254 5.30 -0.34 13.95
N GLU A 255 4.48 -0.98 13.12
CA GLU A 255 3.20 -0.45 12.69
C GLU A 255 2.14 -1.53 12.83
N ALA A 256 1.04 -1.20 13.51
CA ALA A 256 -0.17 -2.01 13.54
C ALA A 256 -1.26 -1.28 12.75
N ALA A 257 -1.97 -1.99 11.87
CA ALA A 257 -3.10 -1.43 11.16
C ALA A 257 -4.30 -2.38 11.18
N TRP A 258 -5.49 -1.80 11.09
CA TRP A 258 -6.76 -2.50 11.08
C TRP A 258 -7.68 -1.88 10.03
N SER A 259 -8.04 -2.66 9.01
CA SER A 259 -9.12 -2.33 8.10
C SER A 259 -10.41 -3.05 8.54
N PHE A 260 -11.54 -2.36 8.42
CA PHE A 260 -12.85 -2.89 8.80
C PHE A 260 -13.96 -2.42 7.85
N PRO A 261 -15.07 -3.16 7.75
CA PRO A 261 -16.19 -2.79 6.88
C PRO A 261 -16.72 -1.40 7.19
N LEU A 262 -16.93 -0.58 6.15
CA LEU A 262 -17.56 0.72 6.29
C LEU A 262 -18.71 0.89 5.28
N TYR A 263 -18.40 0.94 3.98
CA TYR A 263 -19.43 1.07 2.94
C TYR A 263 -18.92 0.61 1.57
N GLY A 264 -19.58 -0.39 1.00
CA GLY A 264 -19.20 -0.94 -0.31
C GLY A 264 -17.74 -1.40 -0.30
N LYS A 265 -16.94 -0.87 -1.23
CA LYS A 265 -15.49 -1.16 -1.31
C LYS A 265 -14.63 -0.29 -0.38
N VAL A 266 -15.21 0.74 0.25
CA VAL A 266 -14.48 1.60 1.19
C VAL A 266 -14.49 0.93 2.56
N LYS A 267 -13.29 0.78 3.13
CA LYS A 267 -13.08 0.25 4.49
C LYS A 267 -12.72 1.40 5.43
N GLY A 268 -13.11 1.28 6.69
CA GLY A 268 -12.52 2.09 7.76
C GLY A 268 -11.09 1.62 8.01
N TYR A 269 -10.18 2.53 8.37
CA TYR A 269 -8.77 2.23 8.53
C TYR A 269 -8.18 2.93 9.76
N LEU A 270 -7.64 2.14 10.68
CA LEU A 270 -6.88 2.60 11.84
C LEU A 270 -5.42 2.17 11.68
N GLN A 271 -4.48 3.07 11.93
CA GLN A 271 -3.05 2.81 11.89
C GLN A 271 -2.40 3.37 13.16
N VAL A 272 -1.50 2.60 13.77
CA VAL A 272 -0.69 3.01 14.92
C VAL A 272 0.76 2.66 14.62
N THR A 273 1.63 3.65 14.67
CA THR A 273 3.07 3.47 14.42
C THR A 273 3.85 3.93 15.64
N SER A 274 4.90 3.20 15.99
CA SER A 274 5.84 3.57 17.06
C SER A 274 7.26 3.25 16.59
N GLY A 275 8.12 4.26 16.53
CA GLY A 275 9.52 4.09 16.15
C GLY A 275 10.06 5.19 15.23
N TYR A 276 11.16 4.86 14.56
CA TYR A 276 11.86 5.73 13.60
C TYR A 276 11.30 5.55 12.17
N GLY A 277 11.55 6.50 11.28
CA GLY A 277 11.18 6.32 9.86
C GLY A 277 9.70 6.54 9.52
N ASN A 278 9.00 7.37 10.30
CA ASN A 278 7.63 7.78 9.96
C ASN A 278 7.54 8.44 8.57
N SER A 279 8.61 9.12 8.15
CA SER A 279 8.87 9.58 6.79
C SER A 279 10.38 9.64 6.51
N LEU A 280 10.81 9.91 5.26
CA LEU A 280 12.23 10.02 4.95
C LEU A 280 12.89 11.21 5.64
N ILE A 281 12.28 12.40 5.65
CA ILE A 281 12.84 13.55 6.39
C ILE A 281 12.95 13.29 7.90
N GLU A 282 12.11 12.40 8.44
CA GLU A 282 12.06 12.00 9.86
C GLU A 282 12.73 10.63 10.10
N TYR A 283 13.62 10.18 9.23
CA TYR A 283 14.16 8.81 9.32
C TYR A 283 14.86 8.53 10.65
N ASN A 284 15.50 9.54 11.23
CA ASN A 284 16.22 9.52 12.49
C ASN A 284 15.43 10.10 13.67
N GLU A 285 14.14 10.40 13.48
CA GLU A 285 13.24 10.89 14.52
C GLU A 285 12.35 9.73 15.00
N TYR A 286 12.47 9.35 16.27
CA TYR A 286 11.50 8.43 16.87
C TYR A 286 10.14 9.14 16.95
N THR A 287 9.01 8.45 16.89
CA THR A 287 7.66 9.01 17.15
C THR A 287 6.60 7.95 17.36
N ASN A 288 5.51 8.33 18.02
CA ASN A 288 4.27 7.59 18.04
C ASN A 288 3.22 8.33 17.22
N THR A 289 2.61 7.63 16.28
CA THR A 289 1.50 8.17 15.50
C THR A 289 0.26 7.29 15.60
N VAL A 290 -0.91 7.93 15.58
CA VAL A 290 -2.21 7.27 15.50
C VAL A 290 -3.02 7.93 14.40
N GLY A 291 -3.41 7.16 13.40
CA GLY A 291 -4.15 7.61 12.23
C GLY A 291 -5.50 6.92 12.10
N LEU A 292 -6.57 7.68 11.90
CA LEU A 292 -7.90 7.16 11.61
C LEU A 292 -8.47 7.76 10.33
N GLY A 293 -9.04 6.91 9.47
CA GLY A 293 -9.71 7.33 8.26
C GLY A 293 -10.27 6.16 7.47
N ILE A 294 -10.02 6.16 6.16
CA ILE A 294 -10.56 5.20 5.21
C ILE A 294 -9.46 4.58 4.35
N SER A 295 -9.72 3.38 3.84
CA SER A 295 -8.91 2.73 2.81
C SER A 295 -9.79 2.18 1.69
N ILE A 296 -9.18 2.03 0.51
CA ILE A 296 -9.80 1.37 -0.65
C ILE A 296 -9.12 0.03 -0.99
N SER A 297 -7.90 -0.16 -0.48
CA SER A 297 -7.17 -1.44 -0.52
C SER A 297 -6.35 -1.57 0.75
N ASP A 298 -6.24 -2.79 1.27
CA ASP A 298 -5.35 -3.14 2.38
C ASP A 298 -4.38 -4.25 1.93
N LEU A 299 -3.88 -5.06 2.87
CA LEU A 299 -2.90 -6.11 2.55
C LEU A 299 -3.53 -7.40 2.00
N LEU A 300 -4.82 -7.68 2.25
CA LEU A 300 -5.53 -8.94 1.94
C LEU A 300 -6.96 -8.72 1.40
#